data_AF-A0A3R8M2K5-F1
#
_entry.id   AF-A0A3R8M2K5-F1
#
_cell.length_a   1.000
_cell.length_b   1.000
_cell.length_c   1.000
_cell.angle_alpha   90.00
_cell.angle_beta   90.00
_cell.angle_gamma   90.00
#
_symmetry.space_group_name_H-M   'P 1'
#
loop_
_entity.id
_entity.type
_entity.pdbx_description
1 polymer ?
#
loop_
_entity_poly.entity_id
_entity_poly.type
_entity_poly.pdbx_seq_one_letter_code
_entity_poly.pdbx_strand_id
1 'polypeptide(L)'
;MNDLMIQMLDQFEAGLMDRALKVMHVVMDEKRRFPMELNKSQCAEMLLGTKDTGSFDARFNCHKDFPRIPNAREKYPRDAVIEWYHNNWQRTVI
;
A
#
# COMPACT_ATOMS: atom_id res chain seq x y z
N MET A 1 -14.03 -5.40 44.27
CA MET A 1 -12.72 -6.02 43.95
C MET A 1 -12.69 -6.59 42.52
N ASN A 2 -13.81 -7.09 41.98
CA ASN A 2 -13.91 -7.46 40.56
C ASN A 2 -13.96 -6.25 39.60
N ASP A 3 -14.67 -5.17 39.94
CA ASP A 3 -14.81 -4.02 39.02
C ASP A 3 -13.48 -3.31 38.73
N LEU A 4 -12.58 -3.24 39.70
CA LEU A 4 -11.25 -2.67 39.49
C LEU A 4 -10.41 -3.53 38.53
N MET A 5 -10.46 -4.86 38.66
CA MET A 5 -9.77 -5.75 37.72
C MET A 5 -10.36 -5.66 36.30
N ILE A 6 -11.69 -5.57 36.18
CA ILE A 6 -12.37 -5.41 34.89
C ILE A 6 -11.95 -4.08 34.26
N GLN A 7 -11.95 -2.99 35.02
CA GLN A 7 -11.54 -1.67 34.53
C GLN A 7 -10.06 -1.62 34.11
N MET A 8 -9.18 -2.35 34.80
CA MET A 8 -7.77 -2.48 34.40
C MET A 8 -7.61 -3.33 33.12
N LEU A 9 -8.41 -4.38 32.95
CA LEU A 9 -8.44 -5.18 31.72
C LEU A 9 -8.91 -4.35 30.53
N ASP A 10 -9.98 -3.58 30.70
CA ASP A 10 -10.50 -2.69 29.65
C ASP A 10 -9.47 -1.64 29.23
N GLN A 11 -8.75 -1.04 30.19
CA GLN A 11 -7.68 -0.08 29.90
C GLN A 11 -6.49 -0.73 29.19
N PHE A 12 -6.14 -1.96 29.57
CA PHE A 12 -5.08 -2.71 28.90
C PHE A 12 -5.45 -3.06 27.45
N GLU A 13 -6.68 -3.54 27.23
CA GLU A 13 -7.19 -3.86 25.90
C GLU A 13 -7.26 -2.61 25.01
N ALA A 14 -7.78 -1.50 25.54
CA ALA A 14 -7.80 -0.22 24.83
C ALA A 14 -6.37 0.25 24.44
N GLY A 15 -5.40 0.12 25.35
CA GLY A 15 -4.00 0.44 25.07
C GLY A 15 -3.38 -0.46 24.00
N LEU A 16 -3.75 -1.75 23.98
CA LEU A 16 -3.28 -2.70 22.98
C LEU A 16 -3.88 -2.41 21.60
N MET A 17 -5.17 -2.09 21.53
CA MET A 17 -5.85 -1.67 20.31
C MET A 17 -5.26 -0.37 19.74
N ASP A 18 -5.03 0.64 20.57
CA ASP A 18 -4.39 1.89 20.14
C ASP A 18 -2.99 1.66 19.56
N ARG A 19 -2.19 0.77 20.19
CA ARG A 19 -0.89 0.38 19.64
C ARG A 19 -1.00 -0.37 18.33
N ALA A 20 -1.94 -1.31 18.22
CA ALA A 20 -2.17 -2.07 17.00
C ALA A 20 -2.53 -1.14 15.84
N LEU A 21 -3.44 -0.17 16.07
CA LEU A 21 -3.82 0.84 15.09
C LEU A 21 -2.62 1.69 14.64
N LYS A 22 -1.77 2.13 15.57
CA LYS A 22 -0.54 2.88 15.24
C LYS A 22 0.43 2.07 14.38
N VAL A 23 0.63 0.78 14.69
CA VAL A 23 1.47 -0.11 13.88
C VAL A 23 0.87 -0.33 12.50
N MET A 24 -0.45 -0.56 12.41
CA MET A 24 -1.14 -0.70 11.13
C MET A 24 -0.99 0.57 10.29
N HIS A 25 -1.09 1.76 10.87
CA HIS A 25 -0.90 3.01 10.14
C HIS A 25 0.50 3.12 9.54
N VAL A 26 1.54 2.67 10.25
CA VAL A 26 2.92 2.65 9.74
C VAL A 26 3.11 1.58 8.65
N VAL A 27 2.47 0.41 8.79
CA VAL A 27 2.56 -0.69 7.82
C VAL A 27 1.79 -0.38 6.53
N MET A 28 0.71 0.40 6.64
CA MET A 28 -0.15 0.82 5.53
C MET A 28 0.34 2.11 4.85
N ASP A 29 1.31 2.82 5.43
CA ASP A 29 1.92 3.98 4.79
C ASP A 29 2.81 3.54 3.63
N GLU A 30 2.24 3.53 2.43
CA GLU A 30 2.90 3.17 1.17
C GLU A 30 4.21 3.93 0.95
N LYS A 31 4.29 5.18 1.43
CA LYS A 31 5.48 6.03 1.31
C LYS A 31 6.61 5.63 2.24
N ARG A 32 6.30 4.92 3.34
CA ARG A 32 7.29 4.33 4.25
C ARG A 32 7.67 2.91 3.85
N ARG A 33 6.71 2.16 3.30
CA ARG A 33 6.90 0.75 2.94
C ARG A 33 7.68 0.57 1.63
N PHE A 34 7.44 1.41 0.63
CA PHE A 34 8.05 1.27 -0.69
C PHE A 34 9.08 2.36 -0.99
N PRO A 35 10.17 2.07 -1.73
CA PRO A 35 11.15 3.07 -2.15
C PRO A 35 10.54 4.09 -3.13
N MET A 36 11.22 5.22 -3.34
CA MET A 36 10.79 6.23 -4.32
C MET A 36 10.74 5.69 -5.76
N GLU A 37 11.66 4.79 -6.10
CA GLU A 37 11.70 4.10 -7.39
C GLU A 37 11.30 2.64 -7.23
N LEU A 38 10.16 2.28 -7.80
CA LEU A 38 9.61 0.94 -7.77
C LEU A 38 10.12 0.13 -8.94
N ASN A 39 10.36 -1.16 -8.70
CA ASN A 39 10.37 -2.16 -9.76
C ASN A 39 8.94 -2.71 -9.98
N LYS A 40 8.81 -3.59 -10.97
CA LYS A 40 7.51 -4.15 -11.38
C LYS A 40 6.80 -4.96 -10.28
N SER A 41 7.53 -5.80 -9.54
CA SER A 41 6.93 -6.59 -8.45
C SER A 41 6.55 -5.73 -7.24
N GLN A 42 7.28 -4.65 -6.99
CA GLN A 42 6.93 -3.65 -5.98
C GLN A 42 5.68 -2.86 -6.37
N CYS A 43 5.52 -2.48 -7.65
CA CYS A 43 4.27 -1.88 -8.13
C CYS A 43 3.09 -2.83 -7.99
N ALA A 44 3.27 -4.10 -8.34
CA ALA A 44 2.24 -5.12 -8.14
C ALA A 44 1.90 -5.25 -6.65
N GLU A 45 2.90 -5.31 -5.77
CA GLU A 45 2.68 -5.47 -4.34
C GLU A 45 1.95 -4.26 -3.74
N MET A 46 2.30 -3.05 -4.21
CA MET A 46 1.69 -1.81 -3.76
C MET A 46 0.23 -1.67 -4.24
N LEU A 47 -0.06 -1.95 -5.51
CA LEU A 47 -1.39 -1.72 -6.09
C LEU A 47 -2.35 -2.90 -5.94
N LEU A 48 -1.84 -4.12 -5.88
CA LEU A 48 -2.63 -5.36 -5.86
C LEU A 48 -2.47 -6.15 -4.57
N GLY A 49 -1.52 -5.82 -3.71
CA GLY A 49 -1.17 -6.63 -2.54
C GLY A 49 -0.46 -7.94 -2.89
N THR A 50 -0.04 -8.15 -4.14
CA THR A 50 0.61 -9.38 -4.61
C THR A 50 1.88 -9.08 -5.39
N LYS A 51 2.82 -10.02 -5.46
CA LYS A 51 4.03 -9.85 -6.30
C LYS A 51 3.85 -10.32 -7.74
N ASP A 52 2.61 -10.63 -8.17
CA ASP A 52 2.33 -11.09 -9.52
C ASP A 52 2.43 -9.94 -10.53
N THR A 53 3.44 -10.01 -11.39
CA THR A 53 3.68 -8.99 -12.41
C THR A 53 2.78 -9.16 -13.63
N GLY A 54 2.16 -10.33 -13.84
CA GLY A 54 1.25 -10.56 -14.95
C GLY A 54 -0.06 -9.79 -14.80
N SER A 55 -0.70 -9.90 -13.62
CA SER A 55 -1.88 -9.10 -13.29
C SER A 55 -1.58 -7.60 -13.28
N PHE A 56 -0.39 -7.21 -12.84
CA PHE A 56 0.05 -5.81 -12.91
C PHE A 56 0.15 -5.31 -14.35
N ASP A 57 0.69 -6.11 -15.26
CA ASP A 57 0.79 -5.75 -16.67
C ASP A 57 -0.59 -5.58 -17.32
N ALA A 58 -1.49 -6.53 -17.07
CA ALA A 58 -2.82 -6.51 -17.65
C ALA A 58 -3.66 -5.31 -17.18
N ARG A 59 -3.50 -4.90 -15.93
CA ARG A 59 -4.35 -3.88 -15.27
C ARG A 59 -3.79 -2.46 -15.30
N PHE A 60 -2.47 -2.32 -15.29
CA PHE A 60 -1.82 -1.02 -15.12
C PHE A 60 -0.79 -0.76 -16.21
N ASN A 61 0.21 -1.63 -16.35
CA ASN A 61 1.34 -1.37 -17.24
C ASN A 61 0.96 -1.38 -18.73
N CYS A 62 -0.21 -1.91 -19.10
CA CYS A 62 -0.74 -1.86 -20.46
C CYS A 62 -1.10 -0.43 -20.90
N HIS A 63 -1.36 0.47 -19.96
CA HIS A 63 -1.71 1.85 -20.25
C HIS A 63 -0.47 2.66 -20.67
N LYS A 64 -0.56 3.33 -21.82
CA LYS A 64 0.54 4.15 -22.36
C LYS A 64 0.87 5.35 -21.48
N ASP A 65 -0.14 5.87 -20.79
CA ASP A 65 -0.04 6.98 -19.85
C ASP A 65 0.40 6.54 -18.44
N PHE A 66 0.63 5.26 -18.22
CA PHE A 66 1.10 4.78 -16.91
C PHE A 66 2.49 5.34 -16.59
N PRO A 67 2.73 5.87 -15.37
CA PRO A 67 3.97 6.55 -15.02
C PRO A 67 5.18 5.62 -15.10
N ARG A 68 6.18 5.97 -15.92
CA ARG A 68 7.43 5.22 -16.07
C ARG A 68 8.61 6.18 -16.03
N ILE A 69 9.74 5.74 -15.49
CA ILE A 69 10.97 6.51 -15.53
C ILE A 69 11.59 6.36 -16.93
N PRO A 70 11.78 7.45 -17.69
CA PRO A 70 12.39 7.38 -19.01
C PRO A 70 13.85 6.90 -18.91
N ASN A 71 14.31 6.13 -19.91
CA ASN A 71 15.66 5.56 -19.98
C ASN A 71 16.02 4.56 -18.86
N ALA A 72 15.10 4.22 -17.97
CA ALA A 72 15.27 3.17 -16.98
C ALA A 72 14.48 1.92 -17.35
N ARG A 73 15.10 0.74 -17.26
CA ARG A 73 14.41 -0.53 -17.53
C ARG A 73 13.43 -0.85 -16.40
N GLU A 74 12.14 -0.80 -16.71
CA GLU A 74 11.03 -1.23 -15.83
C GLU A 74 11.08 -0.61 -14.42
N LYS A 75 11.31 0.71 -14.38
CA LYS A 75 11.26 1.51 -13.17
C LYS A 75 10.09 2.49 -13.19
N TYR A 76 9.46 2.64 -12.03
CA TYR A 76 8.25 3.43 -11.88
C TYR A 76 8.40 4.39 -10.69
N PRO A 77 8.07 5.68 -10.86
CA PRO A 77 8.11 6.64 -9.76
C PRO A 77 6.92 6.41 -8.80
N ARG A 78 7.19 6.03 -7.55
CA ARG A 78 6.17 5.62 -6.55
C ARG A 78 5.02 6.60 -6.44
N ASP A 79 5.33 7.87 -6.18
CA ASP A 79 4.30 8.87 -5.87
C ASP A 79 3.42 9.15 -7.09
N ALA A 80 3.98 9.16 -8.31
CA ALA A 80 3.20 9.33 -9.52
C ALA A 80 2.35 8.09 -9.86
N VAL A 81 2.84 6.88 -9.54
CA VAL A 81 2.04 5.65 -9.68
C VAL A 81 0.81 5.71 -8.76
N ILE A 82 0.98 6.12 -7.50
CA ILE A 82 -0.13 6.29 -6.54
C ILE A 82 -1.13 7.33 -7.06
N GLU A 83 -0.63 8.50 -7.50
CA GLU A 83 -1.48 9.57 -8.05
C GLU A 83 -2.23 9.11 -9.30
N TRP A 84 -1.55 8.43 -10.23
CA TRP A 84 -2.18 7.89 -11.43
C TRP A 84 -3.27 6.89 -11.07
N TYR A 85 -3.03 5.99 -10.10
CA TYR A 85 -4.04 5.03 -9.66
C TYR A 85 -5.27 5.72 -9.07
N HIS A 86 -5.09 6.70 -8.18
CA HIS A 86 -6.22 7.47 -7.63
C HIS A 86 -7.06 8.16 -8.71
N ASN A 87 -6.42 8.64 -9.78
CA ASN A 87 -7.10 9.31 -10.88
C ASN A 87 -7.72 8.35 -11.91
N ASN A 88 -7.27 7.08 -11.96
CA ASN A 88 -7.62 6.16 -13.05
C ASN A 88 -8.14 4.79 -12.57
N TRP A 89 -8.43 4.62 -11.27
CA TRP A 89 -8.80 3.31 -10.69
C TRP A 89 -9.91 2.58 -11.47
N GLN A 90 -10.89 3.32 -12.01
CA GLN A 90 -11.99 2.78 -12.82
C GLN A 90 -11.52 2.05 -14.08
N ARG A 91 -10.40 2.48 -14.67
CA ARG A 91 -9.81 1.88 -15.89
C ARG A 91 -9.03 0.60 -15.59
N THR A 92 -8.75 0.33 -14.32
CA THR A 92 -7.87 -0.76 -13.84
C THR A 92 -8.64 -1.97 -13.32
N VAL A 93 -9.97 -1.92 -13.39
CA VAL A 93 -10.87 -3.03 -13.07
C VAL A 93 -10.98 -3.91 -14.32
N ILE A 94 -10.65 -5.20 -14.18
CA ILE A 94 -10.93 -6.24 -15.18
C ILE A 94 -12.15 -7.00 -14.72
#